data_AF-A0A329RY60-F1
#
_entry.id   AF-A0A329RY60-F1
#
_cell.length_a   1.000
_cell.length_b   1.000
_cell.length_c   1.000
_cell.angle_alpha   90.00
_cell.angle_beta   90.00
_cell.angle_gamma   90.00
#
_symmetry.space_group_name_H-M   'P 1'
#
loop_
_entity.id
_entity.type
_entity.pdbx_description
1 polymer ?
#
loop_
_entity_poly.entity_id
_entity_poly.type
_entity_poly.pdbx_seq_one_letter_code
_entity_poly.pdbx_strand_id
1 'polypeptide(L)'
;MSSTPTRVRSGRSSKFGTVNYSADEMRRLNAKVRAVLPLASEDWLRVAYQFNHLRPEAVPYREVESLKRKFKKMYCTRGKTLPDYIREAKELRKLINQRLDKVTARETEMETEQEAGDLALKLKLRQMEDEYHRTLEGKRAEAVVAVTSQGQEDRIATSTSGVIAMLRKSVERKRCAAEEQVLDENARVRRERKRRKMEQVLLSIHQEQRDLEVAERGNGAATEGDTEAVETENSLHDAELRTGQQVLPALSAGASTTSSLSVSLCQTTQPSSMQDTPFGMMEMLLQFMTAQQRENAQRLETDQARRVKERRDREERLHEKELRQQREHRELMLAMGTLLGDRFPDSLRHYLNGEDQHQQSTASISVSAPPTDRVVVPTQDKNAESSSSSTQSPAQKPPLSSTTTNRRDTEEDASAEGDCVKTRGEQQAGIRVHDATSAML
;
A
#
# COMPACT_ATOMS: atom_id res chain seq x y z
N MET A 1 -1.65 -74.26 -4.11
CA MET A 1 -1.59 -72.97 -4.82
C MET A 1 -2.83 -72.20 -4.42
N SER A 2 -2.72 -71.34 -3.41
CA SER A 2 -3.88 -70.67 -2.79
C SER A 2 -3.72 -69.17 -2.98
N SER A 3 -4.36 -68.65 -4.03
CA SER A 3 -4.38 -67.22 -4.36
C SER A 3 -5.30 -66.49 -3.39
N THR A 4 -4.74 -65.71 -2.47
CA THR A 4 -5.49 -64.81 -1.61
C THR A 4 -5.95 -63.57 -2.40
N PRO A 5 -7.24 -63.21 -2.38
CA PRO A 5 -7.72 -62.03 -3.08
C PRO A 5 -7.32 -60.76 -2.31
N THR A 6 -6.52 -59.92 -2.94
CA THR A 6 -6.13 -58.59 -2.46
C THR A 6 -7.37 -57.69 -2.45
N ARG A 7 -7.91 -57.46 -1.25
CA ARG A 7 -9.05 -56.58 -0.98
C ARG A 7 -8.66 -55.14 -1.29
N VAL A 8 -9.05 -54.65 -2.47
CA VAL A 8 -8.90 -53.26 -2.89
C VAL A 8 -9.81 -52.41 -2.00
N ARG A 9 -9.26 -51.79 -0.95
CA ARG A 9 -9.98 -50.80 -0.13
C ARG A 9 -10.16 -49.54 -0.98
N SER A 10 -11.31 -49.45 -1.63
CA SER A 10 -11.80 -48.22 -2.24
C SER A 10 -12.06 -47.21 -1.12
N GLY A 11 -11.08 -46.36 -0.86
CA GLY A 11 -11.15 -45.30 0.12
C GLY A 11 -12.22 -44.29 -0.28
N ARG A 12 -13.15 -44.02 0.63
CA ARG A 12 -14.16 -42.96 0.56
C ARG A 12 -13.53 -41.68 0.02
N SER A 13 -13.95 -41.29 -1.19
CA SER A 13 -13.71 -39.98 -1.79
C SER A 13 -14.29 -38.91 -0.86
N SER A 14 -13.41 -38.28 -0.07
CA SER A 14 -13.69 -36.95 0.47
C SER A 14 -13.92 -36.04 -0.73
N LYS A 15 -15.07 -35.37 -0.78
CA LYS A 15 -15.51 -34.61 -1.96
C LYS A 15 -14.63 -33.38 -2.27
N PHE A 16 -13.63 -33.10 -1.44
CA PHE A 16 -12.49 -32.20 -1.70
C PHE A 16 -11.16 -32.80 -1.21
N GLY A 17 -11.03 -34.13 -1.26
CA GLY A 17 -9.81 -34.81 -0.87
C GLY A 17 -8.65 -34.35 -1.75
N THR A 18 -7.60 -33.80 -1.13
CA THR A 18 -6.37 -33.40 -1.80
C THR A 18 -5.72 -34.63 -2.44
N VAL A 19 -6.08 -34.90 -3.69
CA VAL A 19 -5.48 -35.97 -4.49
C VAL A 19 -3.98 -35.68 -4.56
N ASN A 20 -3.17 -36.59 -4.00
CA ASN A 20 -1.72 -36.45 -4.03
C ASN A 20 -1.22 -36.38 -5.47
N TYR A 21 -0.25 -35.50 -5.73
CA TYR A 21 0.40 -35.41 -7.03
C TYR A 21 1.22 -36.66 -7.29
N SER A 22 0.89 -37.38 -8.37
CA SER A 22 1.66 -38.49 -8.92
C SER A 22 3.04 -38.06 -9.44
N ALA A 23 3.95 -39.01 -9.64
CA ALA A 23 5.28 -38.74 -10.17
C ALA A 23 5.25 -38.16 -11.60
N ASP A 24 4.30 -38.59 -12.43
CA ASP A 24 4.09 -38.05 -13.77
C ASP A 24 3.58 -36.61 -13.74
N GLU A 25 2.65 -36.28 -12.83
CA GLU A 25 2.21 -34.90 -12.62
C GLU A 25 3.36 -34.00 -12.16
N MET A 26 4.23 -34.49 -11.28
CA MET A 26 5.41 -33.73 -10.83
C MET A 26 6.41 -33.48 -11.96
N ARG A 27 6.70 -34.49 -12.80
CA ARG A 27 7.53 -34.33 -14.01
C ARG A 27 6.90 -33.34 -15.00
N ARG A 28 5.58 -33.44 -15.23
CA ARG A 28 4.85 -32.51 -16.10
C ARG A 28 4.91 -31.07 -15.57
N LEU A 29 4.77 -30.88 -14.27
CA LEU A 29 4.88 -29.57 -13.63
C LEU A 29 6.26 -28.96 -13.88
N ASN A 30 7.35 -29.71 -13.66
CA ASN A 30 8.70 -29.24 -13.96
C ASN A 30 8.87 -28.85 -15.43
N ALA A 31 8.34 -29.64 -16.37
CA ALA A 31 8.40 -29.31 -17.79
C ALA A 31 7.72 -27.96 -18.11
N LYS A 32 6.57 -27.66 -17.49
CA LYS A 32 5.88 -26.37 -17.68
C LYS A 32 6.59 -25.21 -17.00
N VAL A 33 7.11 -25.42 -15.79
CA VAL A 33 7.93 -24.42 -15.09
C VAL A 33 9.21 -24.11 -15.87
N ARG A 34 9.84 -25.12 -16.49
CA ARG A 34 11.01 -24.93 -17.37
C ARG A 34 10.68 -24.07 -18.59
N ALA A 35 9.53 -24.30 -19.21
CA ALA A 35 9.12 -23.57 -20.41
C ALA A 35 8.83 -22.08 -20.12
N VAL A 36 8.23 -21.78 -18.97
CA VAL A 36 7.80 -20.42 -18.61
C VAL A 36 8.86 -19.65 -17.80
N LEU A 37 9.63 -20.34 -16.96
CA LEU A 37 10.54 -19.78 -15.96
C LEU A 37 9.89 -18.63 -15.16
N PRO A 38 8.83 -18.92 -14.38
CA PRO A 38 7.96 -17.89 -13.82
C PRO A 38 8.71 -16.99 -12.84
N LEU A 39 8.62 -15.67 -13.07
CA LEU A 39 9.15 -14.64 -12.17
C LEU A 39 8.04 -13.97 -11.37
N ALA A 40 6.92 -13.68 -12.03
CA ALA A 40 5.77 -12.99 -11.44
C ALA A 40 4.54 -13.91 -11.26
N SER A 41 3.50 -13.40 -10.60
CA SER A 41 2.21 -14.08 -10.42
C SER A 41 1.56 -14.45 -11.76
N GLU A 42 1.67 -13.58 -12.75
CA GLU A 42 1.06 -13.75 -14.07
C GLU A 42 1.69 -14.92 -14.84
N ASP A 43 2.99 -15.17 -14.63
CA ASP A 43 3.67 -16.30 -15.26
C ASP A 43 3.18 -17.63 -14.67
N TRP A 44 2.85 -17.65 -13.38
CA TRP A 44 2.24 -18.82 -12.75
C TRP A 44 0.83 -19.11 -13.28
N LEU A 45 0.07 -18.10 -13.71
CA LEU A 45 -1.19 -18.31 -14.45
C LEU A 45 -0.93 -19.05 -15.77
N ARG A 46 0.12 -18.68 -16.51
CA ARG A 46 0.50 -19.38 -17.76
C ARG A 46 0.91 -20.83 -17.49
N VAL A 47 1.68 -21.07 -16.43
CA VAL A 47 2.05 -22.43 -16.02
C VAL A 47 0.79 -23.25 -15.71
N ALA A 48 -0.14 -22.71 -14.92
CA ALA A 48 -1.38 -23.39 -14.56
C ALA A 48 -2.25 -23.67 -15.80
N TYR A 49 -2.39 -22.70 -16.70
CA TYR A 49 -3.10 -22.88 -17.95
C TYR A 49 -2.49 -24.02 -18.77
N GLN A 50 -1.18 -24.00 -19.02
CA GLN A 50 -0.51 -25.06 -19.79
C GLN A 50 -0.54 -26.44 -19.10
N PHE A 51 -0.52 -26.46 -17.77
CA PHE A 51 -0.59 -27.69 -16.99
C PHE A 51 -1.98 -28.33 -17.05
N ASN A 52 -3.04 -27.52 -17.00
CA ASN A 52 -4.43 -27.96 -17.01
C ASN A 52 -4.98 -28.19 -18.43
N HIS A 53 -4.47 -27.48 -19.43
CA HIS A 53 -4.95 -27.59 -20.82
C HIS A 53 -4.64 -28.96 -21.44
N LEU A 54 -3.46 -29.53 -21.16
CA LEU A 54 -3.02 -30.82 -21.69
C LEU A 54 -3.21 -31.97 -20.68
N ARG A 55 -4.23 -31.86 -19.84
CA ARG A 55 -4.47 -32.76 -18.72
C ARG A 55 -5.33 -33.95 -19.18
N PRO A 56 -4.95 -35.21 -18.87
CA PRO A 56 -5.85 -36.35 -19.01
C PRO A 56 -7.11 -36.15 -18.18
N GLU A 57 -8.25 -36.64 -18.67
CA GLU A 57 -9.55 -36.45 -18.01
C GLU A 57 -9.56 -36.94 -16.55
N ALA A 58 -8.83 -38.02 -16.26
CA ALA A 58 -8.68 -38.63 -14.94
C ALA A 58 -7.88 -37.79 -13.92
N VAL A 59 -7.08 -36.83 -14.37
CA VAL A 59 -6.30 -35.97 -13.45
C VAL A 59 -7.19 -34.80 -13.03
N PRO A 60 -7.27 -34.42 -11.75
CA PRO A 60 -8.09 -33.29 -11.32
C PRO A 60 -7.48 -31.94 -11.73
N TYR A 61 -8.32 -30.92 -11.84
CA TYR A 61 -7.87 -29.54 -12.06
C TYR A 61 -7.01 -29.06 -10.90
N ARG A 62 -5.91 -28.35 -11.19
CA ARG A 62 -5.02 -27.80 -10.17
C ARG A 62 -4.94 -26.29 -10.28
N GLU A 63 -5.25 -25.61 -9.19
CA GLU A 63 -5.10 -24.18 -9.06
C GLU A 63 -3.64 -23.74 -9.01
N VAL A 64 -3.42 -22.48 -9.33
CA VAL A 64 -2.11 -21.83 -9.40
C VAL A 64 -1.36 -21.97 -8.07
N GLU A 65 -2.02 -21.69 -6.95
CA GLU A 65 -1.42 -21.78 -5.63
C GLU A 65 -1.11 -23.23 -5.22
N SER A 66 -1.93 -24.19 -5.65
CA SER A 66 -1.64 -25.62 -5.45
C SER A 66 -0.36 -26.04 -6.17
N LEU A 67 -0.18 -25.58 -7.42
CA LEU A 67 1.02 -25.86 -8.20
C LEU A 67 2.27 -25.17 -7.61
N LYS A 68 2.14 -23.90 -7.19
CA LYS A 68 3.21 -23.15 -6.50
C LYS A 68 3.65 -23.85 -5.23
N ARG A 69 2.71 -24.19 -4.34
CA ARG A 69 2.98 -24.93 -3.10
C ARG A 69 3.64 -26.28 -3.37
N LYS A 70 3.14 -27.02 -4.36
CA LYS A 70 3.72 -28.32 -4.74
C LYS A 70 5.16 -28.16 -5.27
N PHE A 71 5.41 -27.21 -6.17
CA PHE A 71 6.74 -26.93 -6.69
C PHE A 71 7.70 -26.49 -5.58
N LYS A 72 7.26 -25.60 -4.68
CA LYS A 72 7.99 -25.21 -3.46
C LYS A 72 8.37 -26.41 -2.62
N LYS A 73 7.42 -27.30 -2.33
CA LYS A 73 7.67 -28.54 -1.60
C LYS A 73 8.70 -29.43 -2.32
N MET A 74 8.64 -29.55 -3.64
CA MET A 74 9.62 -30.34 -4.41
C MET A 74 11.05 -29.80 -4.22
N TYR A 75 11.32 -28.53 -4.56
CA TYR A 75 12.70 -28.03 -4.48
C TYR A 75 13.21 -27.87 -3.04
N CYS A 76 12.33 -27.71 -2.04
CA CYS A 76 12.71 -27.67 -0.64
C CYS A 76 13.00 -29.06 -0.04
N THR A 77 12.62 -30.15 -0.71
CA THR A 77 12.82 -31.51 -0.18
C THR A 77 14.32 -31.79 0.02
N ARG A 78 14.70 -32.25 1.21
CA ARG A 78 16.07 -32.60 1.58
C ARG A 78 16.21 -34.12 1.66
N GLY A 79 17.34 -34.66 1.20
CA GLY A 79 17.61 -36.09 1.19
C GLY A 79 18.91 -36.40 0.45
N LYS A 80 19.56 -37.51 0.79
CA LYS A 80 20.79 -37.98 0.13
C LYS A 80 20.48 -38.57 -1.25
N THR A 81 19.40 -39.34 -1.36
CA THR A 81 18.90 -39.95 -2.59
C THR A 81 17.60 -39.26 -3.02
N LEU A 82 17.71 -38.31 -3.95
CA LEU A 82 16.56 -37.54 -4.45
C LEU A 82 16.07 -38.11 -5.78
N PRO A 83 14.76 -38.39 -5.93
CA PRO A 83 14.16 -38.71 -7.21
C PRO A 83 14.46 -37.63 -8.27
N ASP A 84 14.54 -38.02 -9.55
CA ASP A 84 15.01 -37.14 -10.62
C ASP A 84 14.16 -35.87 -10.77
N TYR A 85 12.82 -35.98 -10.63
CA TYR A 85 11.93 -34.82 -10.68
C TYR A 85 12.16 -33.82 -9.52
N ILE A 86 12.70 -34.26 -8.37
CA ILE A 86 13.07 -33.36 -7.28
C ILE A 86 14.38 -32.63 -7.59
N ARG A 87 15.36 -33.36 -8.16
CA ARG A 87 16.64 -32.78 -8.60
C ARG A 87 16.41 -31.70 -9.65
N GLU A 88 15.55 -32.02 -10.62
CA GLU A 88 15.14 -31.11 -11.67
C GLU A 88 14.44 -29.85 -11.13
N ALA A 89 13.52 -29.99 -10.18
CA ALA A 89 12.87 -28.83 -9.56
C ALA A 89 13.88 -27.89 -8.87
N LYS A 90 14.93 -28.43 -8.26
CA LYS A 90 16.02 -27.64 -7.67
C LYS A 90 16.84 -26.90 -8.72
N GLU A 91 17.14 -27.53 -9.85
CA GLU A 91 17.83 -26.89 -10.98
C GLU A 91 16.97 -25.77 -11.57
N LEU A 92 15.67 -26.01 -11.75
CA LEU A 92 14.73 -24.99 -12.20
C LEU A 92 14.65 -23.81 -11.23
N ARG A 93 14.69 -24.06 -9.91
CA ARG A 93 14.75 -22.97 -8.93
C ARG A 93 16.01 -22.12 -9.10
N LYS A 94 17.16 -22.72 -9.39
CA LYS A 94 18.41 -21.98 -9.69
C LYS A 94 18.27 -21.16 -10.96
N LEU A 95 17.69 -21.72 -12.02
CA LEU A 95 17.46 -21.00 -13.28
C LEU A 95 16.50 -19.82 -13.13
N ILE A 96 15.43 -19.99 -12.35
CA ILE A 96 14.48 -18.90 -12.04
C ILE A 96 15.20 -17.77 -11.29
N ASN A 97 15.98 -18.11 -10.25
CA ASN A 97 16.75 -17.11 -9.51
C ASN A 97 17.78 -16.41 -10.42
N GLN A 98 18.51 -17.16 -11.26
CA GLN A 98 19.47 -16.58 -12.21
C GLN A 98 18.81 -15.62 -13.21
N ARG A 99 17.58 -15.95 -13.66
CA ARG A 99 16.80 -15.06 -14.52
C ARG A 99 16.38 -13.81 -13.75
N LEU A 100 15.96 -13.94 -12.49
CA LEU A 100 15.61 -12.82 -11.63
C LEU A 100 16.80 -11.86 -11.46
N ASP A 101 17.97 -12.39 -11.11
CA ASP A 101 19.20 -11.60 -10.93
C ASP A 101 19.58 -10.83 -12.21
N LYS A 102 19.39 -11.46 -13.38
CA LYS A 102 19.63 -10.81 -14.69
C LYS A 102 18.62 -9.71 -14.99
N VAL A 103 17.36 -9.87 -14.60
CA VAL A 103 16.33 -8.83 -14.78
C VAL A 103 16.65 -7.64 -13.88
N THR A 104 16.96 -7.89 -12.61
CA THR A 104 17.33 -6.82 -11.67
C THR A 104 18.61 -6.09 -12.07
N ALA A 105 19.62 -6.79 -12.60
CA ALA A 105 20.84 -6.15 -13.09
C ALA A 105 20.56 -5.18 -14.27
N ARG A 106 19.69 -5.57 -15.20
CA ARG A 106 19.29 -4.70 -16.32
C ARG A 106 18.49 -3.50 -15.87
N GLU A 107 17.61 -3.66 -14.88
CA GLU A 107 16.87 -2.53 -14.31
C GLU A 107 17.83 -1.51 -13.68
N THR A 108 18.84 -1.97 -12.94
CA THR A 108 19.85 -1.07 -12.36
C THR A 108 20.72 -0.39 -13.43
N GLU A 109 21.08 -1.09 -14.51
CA GLU A 109 21.82 -0.50 -15.63
C GLU A 109 21.02 0.63 -16.28
N MET A 110 19.72 0.41 -16.55
CA MET A 110 18.86 1.46 -17.12
C MET A 110 18.66 2.64 -16.17
N GLU A 111 18.54 2.41 -14.85
CA GLU A 111 18.49 3.49 -13.87
C GLU A 111 19.77 4.33 -13.90
N THR A 112 20.95 3.70 -13.97
CA THR A 112 22.22 4.44 -14.05
C THR A 112 22.39 5.21 -15.36
N GLU A 113 21.96 4.65 -16.50
CA GLU A 113 21.95 5.35 -17.78
C GLU A 113 20.98 6.54 -17.77
N GLN A 114 19.82 6.36 -17.14
CA GLN A 114 18.83 7.41 -16.99
C GLN A 114 19.31 8.52 -16.05
N GLU A 115 19.96 8.18 -14.94
CA GLU A 115 20.60 9.14 -14.03
C GLU A 115 21.76 9.88 -14.70
N ALA A 116 22.59 9.18 -15.49
CA ALA A 116 23.65 9.80 -16.27
C ALA A 116 23.08 10.78 -17.32
N GLY A 117 21.98 10.40 -17.97
CA GLY A 117 21.24 11.28 -18.87
C GLY A 117 20.68 12.52 -18.18
N ASP A 118 20.09 12.37 -16.99
CA ASP A 118 19.55 13.49 -16.20
C ASP A 118 20.67 14.41 -15.69
N LEU A 119 21.81 13.87 -15.27
CA LEU A 119 22.99 14.63 -14.88
C LEU A 119 23.58 15.42 -16.06
N ALA A 120 23.67 14.81 -17.25
CA ALA A 120 24.13 15.48 -18.45
C ALA A 120 23.19 16.64 -18.83
N LEU A 121 21.88 16.45 -18.68
CA LEU A 121 20.87 17.46 -18.96
C LEU A 121 20.94 18.62 -17.96
N LYS A 122 21.15 18.33 -16.66
CA LYS A 122 21.43 19.32 -15.62
C LYS A 122 22.71 20.11 -15.89
N LEU A 123 23.79 19.44 -16.31
CA LEU A 123 25.05 20.11 -16.65
C LEU A 123 24.88 21.07 -17.82
N LYS A 124 24.13 20.66 -18.85
CA LYS A 124 23.82 21.48 -20.02
C LYS A 124 22.94 22.68 -19.67
N LEU A 125 21.96 22.51 -18.79
CA LEU A 125 21.13 23.61 -18.30
C LEU A 125 21.99 24.67 -17.60
N ARG A 126 22.89 24.23 -16.72
CA ARG A 126 23.84 25.12 -16.04
C ARG A 126 24.74 25.89 -17.02
N GLN A 127 25.24 25.21 -18.06
CA GLN A 127 26.02 25.88 -19.12
C GLN A 127 25.22 26.98 -19.83
N MET A 128 23.95 26.73 -20.14
CA MET A 128 23.09 27.75 -20.75
C MET A 128 22.80 28.91 -19.80
N GLU A 129 22.63 28.65 -18.50
CA GLU A 129 22.49 29.69 -17.48
C GLU A 129 23.74 30.57 -17.40
N ASP A 130 24.94 29.96 -17.38
CA ASP A 130 26.21 30.68 -17.36
C ASP A 130 26.44 31.51 -18.63
N GLU A 131 26.03 31.01 -19.79
CA GLU A 131 26.09 31.74 -21.06
C GLU A 131 25.10 32.91 -21.06
N TYR A 132 23.88 32.71 -20.55
CA TYR A 132 22.88 33.76 -20.41
C TYR A 132 23.39 34.88 -19.49
N HIS A 133 23.97 34.54 -18.33
CA HIS A 133 24.57 35.53 -17.43
C HIS A 133 25.70 36.32 -18.10
N ARG A 134 26.60 35.65 -18.84
CA ARG A 134 27.65 36.33 -19.62
C ARG A 134 27.09 37.31 -20.65
N THR A 135 26.03 36.93 -21.38
CA THR A 135 25.42 37.86 -22.36
C THR A 135 24.76 39.06 -21.70
N LEU A 136 24.16 38.90 -20.51
CA LEU A 136 23.59 40.00 -19.75
C LEU A 136 24.67 40.96 -19.25
N GLU A 137 25.79 40.44 -18.74
CA GLU A 137 26.93 41.26 -18.31
C GLU A 137 27.58 41.99 -19.48
N GLY A 138 27.74 41.32 -20.63
CA GLY A 138 28.19 41.94 -21.88
C GLY A 138 27.27 43.08 -22.32
N LYS A 139 25.94 42.86 -22.34
CA LYS A 139 24.96 43.90 -22.67
C LYS A 139 24.91 45.04 -21.64
N ARG A 140 25.19 44.77 -20.36
CA ARG A 140 25.26 45.80 -19.33
C ARG A 140 26.50 46.66 -19.51
N ALA A 141 27.64 46.07 -19.86
CA ALA A 141 28.84 46.81 -20.23
C ALA A 141 28.62 47.62 -21.53
N GLU A 142 27.96 47.03 -22.53
CA GLU A 142 27.65 47.68 -23.80
C GLU A 142 26.61 48.81 -23.66
N ALA A 143 25.61 48.65 -22.79
CA ALA A 143 24.64 49.71 -22.45
C ALA A 143 25.28 50.87 -21.68
N VAL A 144 26.28 50.61 -20.83
CA VAL A 144 27.06 51.68 -20.17
C VAL A 144 27.90 52.47 -21.19
N VAL A 145 28.32 51.85 -22.30
CA VAL A 145 29.02 52.52 -23.41
C VAL A 145 28.02 53.23 -24.36
N ALA A 146 26.84 52.66 -24.60
CA ALA A 146 25.81 53.24 -25.47
C ALA A 146 25.08 54.45 -24.84
N VAL A 147 25.02 54.55 -23.51
CA VAL A 147 24.47 55.72 -22.79
C VAL A 147 25.27 57.01 -23.03
N THR A 148 26.48 56.91 -23.59
CA THR A 148 27.26 58.08 -24.04
C THR A 148 26.98 58.51 -25.48
N SER A 149 26.21 57.79 -26.28
CA SER A 149 25.98 58.14 -27.70
C SER A 149 24.72 57.49 -28.27
N GLN A 150 23.54 58.03 -27.99
CA GLN A 150 22.43 58.09 -28.97
C GLN A 150 21.22 58.79 -28.38
N GLY A 151 21.12 60.07 -28.70
CA GLY A 151 19.83 60.72 -28.84
C GLY A 151 19.17 60.21 -30.12
N GLN A 152 17.88 59.91 -30.00
CA GLN A 152 16.89 60.14 -31.05
C GLN A 152 16.98 59.23 -32.29
N GLU A 153 16.46 58.01 -32.17
CA GLU A 153 15.63 57.37 -33.19
C GLU A 153 15.17 56.01 -32.65
N ASP A 154 13.87 55.85 -32.43
CA ASP A 154 13.09 54.61 -32.63
C ASP A 154 11.82 54.62 -31.78
N ARG A 155 10.79 55.27 -32.34
CA ARG A 155 9.43 55.31 -31.79
C ARG A 155 8.41 54.48 -32.58
N ILE A 156 8.82 53.61 -33.52
CA ILE A 156 7.86 52.98 -34.45
C ILE A 156 7.85 51.43 -34.45
N ALA A 157 8.69 50.73 -33.67
CA ALA A 157 8.75 49.26 -33.70
C ALA A 157 7.99 48.52 -32.55
N THR A 158 7.11 49.17 -31.79
CA THR A 158 6.54 48.60 -30.55
C THR A 158 5.22 47.83 -30.69
N SER A 159 4.60 47.75 -31.88
CA SER A 159 3.23 47.19 -31.99
C SER A 159 3.16 45.66 -32.15
N THR A 160 4.06 45.04 -32.92
CA THR A 160 4.01 43.57 -33.20
C THR A 160 4.77 42.72 -32.19
N SER A 161 5.78 43.29 -31.52
CA SER A 161 6.59 42.61 -30.51
C SER A 161 5.78 42.21 -29.25
N GLY A 162 4.79 43.03 -28.87
CA GLY A 162 3.92 42.76 -27.72
C GLY A 162 3.03 41.53 -27.91
N VAL A 163 2.48 41.32 -29.11
CA VAL A 163 1.58 40.19 -29.40
C VAL A 163 2.34 38.86 -29.35
N ILE A 164 3.56 38.83 -29.91
CA ILE A 164 4.41 37.63 -29.88
C ILE A 164 4.83 37.30 -28.44
N ALA A 165 5.17 38.30 -27.63
CA ALA A 165 5.50 38.11 -26.22
C ALA A 165 4.29 37.59 -25.41
N MET A 166 3.09 38.11 -25.67
CA MET A 166 1.86 37.61 -25.04
C MET A 166 1.53 36.17 -25.45
N LEU A 167 1.71 35.81 -26.73
CA LEU A 167 1.50 34.45 -27.21
C LEU A 167 2.49 33.47 -26.56
N ARG A 168 3.77 33.80 -26.48
CA ARG A 168 4.78 32.97 -25.78
C ARG A 168 4.41 32.78 -24.31
N LYS A 169 4.00 33.85 -23.61
CA LYS A 169 3.58 33.78 -22.21
C LYS A 169 2.28 33.00 -22.01
N SER A 170 1.39 32.98 -23.00
CA SER A 170 0.17 32.18 -23.01
C SER A 170 0.48 30.68 -23.21
N VAL A 171 1.35 30.35 -24.15
CA VAL A 171 1.79 28.97 -24.40
C VAL A 171 2.54 28.41 -23.20
N GLU A 172 3.42 29.18 -22.56
CA GLU A 172 4.15 28.73 -21.38
C GLU A 172 3.20 28.46 -20.20
N ARG A 173 2.20 29.32 -19.98
CA ARG A 173 1.17 29.08 -18.95
C ARG A 173 0.37 27.80 -19.21
N LYS A 174 0.02 27.53 -20.47
CA LYS A 174 -0.65 26.27 -20.86
C LYS A 174 0.25 25.05 -20.64
N ARG A 175 1.55 25.18 -20.93
CA ARG A 175 2.53 24.11 -20.69
C ARG A 175 2.66 23.80 -19.20
N CYS A 176 2.83 24.82 -18.36
CA CYS A 176 2.92 24.65 -16.91
C CYS A 176 1.65 24.03 -16.32
N ALA A 177 0.46 24.46 -16.77
CA ALA A 177 -0.81 23.90 -16.30
C ALA A 177 -0.96 22.40 -16.67
N ALA A 178 -0.50 22.00 -17.86
CA ALA A 178 -0.53 20.61 -18.28
C ALA A 178 0.46 19.75 -17.47
N GLU A 179 1.66 20.25 -17.19
CA GLU A 179 2.65 19.55 -16.36
C GLU A 179 2.17 19.39 -14.91
N GLU A 180 1.54 20.41 -14.33
CA GLU A 180 0.92 20.36 -13.00
C GLU A 180 -0.19 19.29 -12.95
N GLN A 181 -1.02 19.22 -13.99
CA GLN A 181 -2.08 18.22 -14.08
C GLN A 181 -1.53 16.77 -14.14
N VAL A 182 -0.42 16.56 -14.85
CA VAL A 182 0.25 15.25 -14.92
C VAL A 182 0.86 14.86 -13.57
N LEU A 183 1.45 15.81 -12.84
CA LEU A 183 2.00 15.57 -11.51
C LEU A 183 0.90 15.24 -10.48
N ASP A 184 -0.23 15.97 -10.51
CA ASP A 184 -1.38 15.72 -9.65
C ASP A 184 -1.99 14.33 -9.91
N GLU A 185 -2.11 13.92 -11.18
CA GLU A 185 -2.59 12.59 -11.56
C GLU A 185 -1.62 11.49 -11.11
N ASN A 186 -0.30 11.68 -11.25
CA ASN A 186 0.70 10.74 -10.74
C ASN A 186 0.65 10.61 -9.20
N ALA A 187 0.43 11.72 -8.49
CA ALA A 187 0.25 11.71 -7.04
C ALA A 187 -1.03 10.99 -6.62
N ARG A 188 -2.11 11.12 -7.40
CA ARG A 188 -3.37 10.38 -7.21
C ARG A 188 -3.16 8.88 -7.45
N VAL A 189 -2.48 8.49 -8.53
CA VAL A 189 -2.18 7.08 -8.84
C VAL A 189 -1.33 6.43 -7.74
N ARG A 190 -0.33 7.14 -7.21
CA ARG A 190 0.46 6.64 -6.07
C ARG A 190 -0.39 6.45 -4.80
N ARG A 191 -1.27 7.40 -4.48
CA ARG A 191 -2.20 7.29 -3.35
C ARG A 191 -3.15 6.11 -3.50
N GLU A 192 -3.71 5.93 -4.70
CA GLU A 192 -4.59 4.80 -5.03
C GLU A 192 -3.87 3.45 -4.92
N ARG A 193 -2.62 3.36 -5.40
CA ARG A 193 -1.81 2.13 -5.27
C ARG A 193 -1.52 1.81 -3.80
N LYS A 194 -1.22 2.83 -2.99
CA LYS A 194 -1.00 2.65 -1.53
C LYS A 194 -2.28 2.21 -0.83
N ARG A 195 -3.43 2.78 -1.22
CA ARG A 195 -4.75 2.39 -0.71
C ARG A 195 -5.05 0.92 -1.00
N ARG A 196 -4.88 0.46 -2.26
CA ARG A 196 -5.13 -0.95 -2.62
C ARG A 196 -4.21 -1.93 -1.89
N LYS A 197 -2.93 -1.57 -1.70
CA LYS A 197 -2.01 -2.38 -0.88
C LYS A 197 -2.49 -2.49 0.58
N MET A 198 -2.99 -1.41 1.15
CA MET A 198 -3.52 -1.41 2.51
C MET A 198 -4.82 -2.21 2.62
N GLU A 199 -5.73 -2.09 1.65
CA GLU A 199 -6.95 -2.91 1.57
C GLU A 199 -6.60 -4.40 1.44
N GLN A 200 -5.58 -4.75 0.64
CA GLN A 200 -5.10 -6.13 0.53
C GLN A 200 -4.53 -6.67 1.85
N VAL A 201 -3.78 -5.85 2.60
CA VAL A 201 -3.27 -6.23 3.93
C VAL A 201 -4.42 -6.45 4.92
N LEU A 202 -5.43 -5.58 4.92
CA LEU A 202 -6.60 -5.73 5.79
C LEU A 202 -7.39 -7.00 5.48
N LEU A 203 -7.59 -7.32 4.19
CA LEU A 203 -8.22 -8.58 3.78
C LEU A 203 -7.41 -9.79 4.22
N SER A 204 -6.08 -9.73 4.11
CA SER A 204 -5.20 -10.81 4.58
C SER A 204 -5.29 -11.02 6.09
N ILE A 205 -5.38 -9.94 6.89
CA ILE A 205 -5.53 -10.02 8.35
C ILE A 205 -6.89 -10.62 8.71
N HIS A 206 -7.98 -10.18 8.08
CA HIS A 206 -9.32 -10.74 8.32
C HIS A 206 -9.40 -12.23 7.97
N GLN A 207 -8.69 -12.66 6.94
CA GLN A 207 -8.60 -14.06 6.59
C GLN A 207 -7.84 -14.87 7.64
N GLU A 208 -6.69 -14.38 8.08
CA GLU A 208 -5.90 -15.05 9.11
C GLU A 208 -6.69 -15.21 10.41
N GLN A 209 -7.49 -14.22 10.78
CA GLN A 209 -8.41 -14.31 11.92
C GLN A 209 -9.47 -15.39 11.71
N ARG A 210 -10.10 -15.48 10.52
CA ARG A 210 -11.07 -16.55 10.21
C ARG A 210 -10.42 -17.93 10.24
N ASP A 211 -9.21 -18.08 9.72
CA ASP A 211 -8.47 -19.34 9.74
C ASP A 211 -8.12 -19.78 11.18
N LEU A 212 -7.78 -18.82 12.05
CA LEU A 212 -7.54 -19.07 13.48
C LEU A 212 -8.81 -19.50 14.22
N GLU A 213 -9.96 -18.85 13.98
CA GLU A 213 -11.25 -19.22 14.58
C GLU A 213 -11.69 -20.63 14.17
N VAL A 214 -11.46 -21.02 12.91
CA VAL A 214 -11.77 -22.37 12.41
C VAL A 214 -10.83 -23.41 13.04
N ALA A 215 -9.54 -23.09 13.20
CA ALA A 215 -8.58 -23.96 13.86
C ALA A 215 -8.91 -24.18 15.35
N GLU A 216 -9.35 -23.13 16.05
CA GLU A 216 -9.73 -23.20 17.46
C GLU A 216 -10.98 -24.09 17.67
N ARG A 217 -11.99 -23.97 16.80
CA ARG A 217 -13.19 -24.85 16.85
C ARG A 217 -12.89 -26.30 16.46
N GLY A 218 -11.89 -26.54 15.61
CA GLY A 218 -11.52 -27.89 15.15
C GLY A 218 -10.83 -28.76 16.21
N ASN A 219 -10.19 -28.16 17.21
CA ASN A 219 -9.46 -28.88 18.26
C ASN A 219 -10.29 -29.18 19.52
N GLY A 220 -11.46 -28.57 19.70
CA GLY A 220 -12.28 -28.72 20.92
C GLY A 220 -13.27 -29.88 20.94
N ALA A 221 -13.43 -30.64 19.85
CA ALA A 221 -14.54 -31.60 19.71
C ALA A 221 -14.15 -33.09 19.79
N ALA A 222 -12.93 -33.43 20.22
CA ALA A 222 -12.40 -34.79 20.12
C ALA A 222 -12.05 -35.49 21.46
N THR A 223 -12.47 -34.96 22.61
CA THR A 223 -12.13 -35.56 23.91
C THR A 223 -13.30 -35.61 24.88
N GLU A 224 -14.41 -36.24 24.53
CA GLU A 224 -15.31 -36.90 25.50
C GLU A 224 -15.96 -38.11 24.81
N GLY A 225 -15.53 -39.32 25.16
CA GLY A 225 -16.06 -40.54 24.58
C GLY A 225 -15.23 -41.77 24.93
N ASP A 226 -15.44 -42.27 26.15
CA ASP A 226 -15.31 -43.65 26.62
C ASP A 226 -14.21 -44.53 26.04
N THR A 227 -13.26 -44.92 26.89
CA THR A 227 -12.71 -46.28 26.81
C THR A 227 -12.29 -46.76 28.19
N GLU A 228 -13.13 -47.65 28.73
CA GLU A 228 -12.84 -48.46 29.90
C GLU A 228 -11.63 -49.40 29.68
N ALA A 229 -10.88 -49.58 30.77
CA ALA A 229 -10.23 -50.79 31.26
C ALA A 229 -9.78 -51.86 30.26
N VAL A 230 -8.46 -52.02 30.10
CA VAL A 230 -7.79 -53.34 30.20
C VAL A 230 -6.39 -53.13 30.79
N GLU A 231 -6.19 -53.69 31.98
CA GLU A 231 -4.92 -53.85 32.65
C GLU A 231 -4.01 -54.80 31.86
N THR A 232 -2.73 -54.46 31.69
CA THR A 232 -1.69 -55.49 31.62
C THR A 232 -0.36 -54.90 32.05
N GLU A 233 0.12 -55.45 33.16
CA GLU A 233 1.41 -55.22 33.79
C GLU A 233 2.58 -55.61 32.87
N ASN A 234 3.67 -54.82 32.92
CA ASN A 234 5.08 -55.24 32.92
C ASN A 234 5.95 -53.97 32.99
N SER A 235 6.45 -53.62 34.16
CA SER A 235 7.77 -54.01 34.70
C SER A 235 8.93 -53.30 33.94
N LEU A 236 9.49 -52.18 34.42
CA LEU A 236 10.46 -51.98 35.52
C LEU A 236 11.93 -51.95 35.03
N HIS A 237 12.50 -50.74 34.96
CA HIS A 237 13.85 -50.30 35.37
C HIS A 237 14.09 -48.87 34.84
N ASP A 238 14.08 -47.88 35.74
CA ASP A 238 15.25 -47.16 36.29
C ASP A 238 16.02 -46.33 35.25
N ALA A 239 15.87 -45.00 35.21
CA ALA A 239 16.43 -43.99 36.12
C ALA A 239 17.90 -43.68 35.85
N GLU A 240 18.19 -42.55 35.20
CA GLU A 240 19.14 -41.58 35.77
C GLU A 240 18.99 -40.19 35.13
N LEU A 241 18.93 -39.20 36.03
CA LEU A 241 18.83 -37.77 35.80
C LEU A 241 20.18 -37.20 35.35
N ARG A 242 20.17 -36.28 34.38
CA ARG A 242 21.17 -35.20 34.36
C ARG A 242 20.60 -33.89 33.82
N THR A 243 20.18 -33.09 34.80
CA THR A 243 20.12 -31.64 34.82
C THR A 243 21.41 -31.00 34.28
N GLY A 244 21.29 -29.95 33.48
CA GLY A 244 22.44 -29.15 33.11
C GLY A 244 22.19 -28.11 32.02
N GLN A 245 21.96 -26.87 32.48
CA GLN A 245 22.52 -25.65 31.88
C GLN A 245 21.75 -25.02 30.70
N GLN A 246 20.73 -24.23 31.07
CA GLN A 246 20.35 -23.05 30.29
C GLN A 246 21.46 -22.00 30.41
N VAL A 247 21.99 -21.55 29.27
CA VAL A 247 22.85 -20.37 29.17
C VAL A 247 22.08 -19.31 28.37
N LEU A 248 21.74 -18.23 29.06
CA LEU A 248 21.21 -16.98 28.49
C LEU A 248 22.27 -16.35 27.56
N PRO A 249 21.90 -15.78 26.40
CA PRO A 249 22.75 -14.81 25.73
C PRO A 249 22.47 -13.42 26.27
N ALA A 250 23.51 -12.80 26.80
CA ALA A 250 23.58 -11.39 27.14
C ALA A 250 23.34 -10.51 25.90
N LEU A 251 22.44 -9.54 26.02
CA LEU A 251 22.31 -8.44 25.06
C LEU A 251 23.40 -7.40 25.39
N SER A 252 24.38 -7.33 24.49
CA SER A 252 25.43 -6.32 24.49
C SER A 252 24.93 -5.04 23.82
N ALA A 253 25.17 -3.93 24.50
CA ALA A 253 24.89 -2.57 24.08
C ALA A 253 25.80 -2.11 22.92
N GLY A 254 25.26 -1.32 22.01
CA GLY A 254 26.03 -0.63 20.98
C GLY A 254 25.28 0.51 20.32
N ALA A 255 25.87 1.70 20.41
CA ALA A 255 25.62 2.93 19.66
C ALA A 255 24.48 3.87 20.10
N SER A 256 24.90 4.80 20.95
CA SER A 256 24.34 6.12 21.21
C SER A 256 24.23 6.97 19.93
N THR A 257 23.09 7.62 19.74
CA THR A 257 23.00 8.91 19.05
C THR A 257 22.31 9.91 19.96
N THR A 258 23.04 10.96 20.28
CA THR A 258 22.69 12.08 21.15
C THR A 258 21.52 12.89 20.59
N SER A 259 20.47 13.08 21.37
CA SER A 259 19.58 14.23 21.22
C SER A 259 19.16 14.70 22.60
N SER A 260 19.81 15.79 22.99
CA SER A 260 19.59 16.58 24.18
C SER A 260 18.21 17.23 24.12
N LEU A 261 17.36 16.93 25.10
CA LEU A 261 16.31 17.84 25.53
C LEU A 261 16.24 17.78 27.07
N SER A 262 16.82 18.81 27.65
CA SER A 262 16.72 19.23 29.04
C SER A 262 15.26 19.40 29.46
N VAL A 263 14.80 18.59 30.43
CA VAL A 263 13.55 18.84 31.16
C VAL A 263 13.87 18.94 32.64
N SER A 264 13.36 20.03 33.19
CA SER A 264 13.66 20.62 34.47
C SER A 264 13.36 19.69 35.66
N LEU A 265 14.28 19.76 36.62
CA LEU A 265 14.30 19.08 37.90
C LEU A 265 13.20 19.67 38.81
N CYS A 266 12.11 18.94 39.07
CA CYS A 266 11.25 19.21 40.21
C CYS A 266 11.58 18.23 41.33
N GLN A 267 12.27 18.74 42.34
CA GLN A 267 12.52 18.10 43.61
C GLN A 267 11.18 17.79 44.30
N THR A 268 10.96 16.54 44.68
CA THR A 268 9.94 16.21 45.68
C THR A 268 10.44 15.04 46.52
N THR A 269 10.89 15.42 47.72
CA THR A 269 10.73 14.72 49.00
C THR A 269 10.79 13.19 48.99
N GLN A 270 11.92 12.65 49.48
CA GLN A 270 12.07 11.25 49.86
C GLN A 270 11.06 10.86 50.95
N PRO A 271 10.32 9.75 50.79
CA PRO A 271 9.74 9.02 51.91
C PRO A 271 10.69 7.90 52.36
N SER A 272 10.89 7.91 53.67
CA SER A 272 11.62 6.97 54.50
C SER A 272 11.01 5.56 54.50
N SER A 273 11.89 4.57 54.69
CA SER A 273 11.65 3.25 55.28
C SER A 273 10.82 2.24 54.49
N MET A 274 11.54 1.37 53.79
CA MET A 274 11.04 0.17 53.13
C MET A 274 10.41 -0.81 54.13
N GLN A 275 9.13 -1.10 53.95
CA GLN A 275 8.58 -2.41 54.27
C GLN A 275 8.21 -3.08 52.96
N ASP A 276 8.91 -4.16 52.63
CA ASP A 276 8.72 -5.00 51.45
C ASP A 276 7.32 -5.63 51.48
N THR A 277 6.34 -4.88 50.97
CA THR A 277 4.99 -5.40 50.74
C THR A 277 4.89 -5.78 49.26
N PRO A 278 4.68 -7.06 48.91
CA PRO A 278 4.52 -7.52 47.52
C PRO A 278 3.34 -6.86 46.80
N PHE A 279 2.51 -6.11 47.52
CA PHE A 279 1.42 -5.31 47.01
C PHE A 279 1.88 -4.09 46.19
N GLY A 280 3.03 -3.48 46.52
CA GLY A 280 3.49 -2.25 45.86
C GLY A 280 3.91 -2.42 44.39
N MET A 281 4.45 -3.59 44.02
CA MET A 281 4.81 -3.87 42.62
C MET A 281 3.59 -4.03 41.71
N MET A 282 2.51 -4.62 42.23
CA MET A 282 1.25 -4.77 41.49
C MET A 282 0.60 -3.41 41.24
N GLU A 283 0.64 -2.51 42.22
CA GLU A 283 0.15 -1.14 42.06
C GLU A 283 0.97 -0.36 41.02
N MET A 284 2.30 -0.49 41.05
CA MET A 284 3.17 0.15 40.05
C MET A 284 2.92 -0.40 38.64
N LEU A 285 2.71 -1.71 38.49
CA LEU A 285 2.37 -2.32 37.20
C LEU A 285 1.00 -1.84 36.69
N LEU A 286 -0.01 -1.77 37.57
CA LEU A 286 -1.33 -1.27 37.21
C LEU A 286 -1.27 0.22 36.79
N GLN A 287 -0.47 1.02 37.49
CA GLN A 287 -0.24 2.43 37.15
C GLN A 287 0.46 2.55 35.78
N PHE A 288 1.46 1.70 35.51
CA PHE A 288 2.14 1.65 34.21
C PHE A 288 1.18 1.26 33.08
N MET A 289 0.39 0.20 33.25
CA MET A 289 -0.60 -0.22 32.24
C MET A 289 -1.64 0.88 31.97
N THR A 290 -2.12 1.55 33.02
CA THR A 290 -3.08 2.65 32.89
C THR A 290 -2.46 3.85 32.17
N ALA A 291 -1.20 4.19 32.46
CA ALA A 291 -0.47 5.25 31.78
C ALA A 291 -0.26 4.92 30.29
N GLN A 292 0.12 3.68 29.98
CA GLN A 292 0.32 3.22 28.61
C GLN A 292 -0.99 3.22 27.80
N GLN A 293 -2.12 2.84 28.42
CA GLN A 293 -3.43 2.94 27.79
C GLN A 293 -3.82 4.40 27.48
N ARG A 294 -3.57 5.33 28.41
CA ARG A 294 -3.84 6.76 28.18
C ARG A 294 -2.98 7.33 27.07
N GLU A 295 -1.70 6.97 27.01
CA GLU A 295 -0.81 7.42 25.93
C GLU A 295 -1.29 6.90 24.57
N ASN A 296 -1.70 5.63 24.49
CA ASN A 296 -2.25 5.06 23.27
C ASN A 296 -3.55 5.77 22.84
N ALA A 297 -4.42 6.09 23.80
CA ALA A 297 -5.65 6.85 23.53
C ALA A 297 -5.34 8.25 22.98
N GLN A 298 -4.37 8.96 23.55
CA GLN A 298 -3.93 10.27 23.06
C GLN A 298 -3.32 10.22 21.66
N ARG A 299 -2.52 9.18 21.37
CA ARG A 299 -1.97 8.96 20.01
C ARG A 299 -3.08 8.75 18.99
N LEU A 300 -4.12 7.99 19.35
CA LEU A 300 -5.27 7.77 18.47
C LEU A 300 -6.05 9.07 18.24
N GLU A 301 -6.29 9.86 19.28
CA GLU A 301 -7.00 11.14 19.19
C GLU A 301 -6.26 12.17 18.33
N THR A 302 -4.95 12.30 18.52
CA THR A 302 -4.10 13.20 17.72
C THR A 302 -4.06 12.79 16.25
N ASP A 303 -4.00 11.49 15.95
CA ASP A 303 -4.10 10.98 14.59
C ASP A 303 -5.48 11.22 13.96
N GLN A 304 -6.57 11.09 14.72
CA GLN A 304 -7.92 11.43 14.26
C GLN A 304 -8.04 12.93 13.96
N ALA A 305 -7.57 13.79 14.85
CA ALA A 305 -7.57 15.25 14.65
C ALA A 305 -6.79 15.64 13.40
N ARG A 306 -5.63 15.01 13.15
CA ARG A 306 -4.83 15.22 11.94
C ARG A 306 -5.60 14.83 10.68
N ARG A 307 -6.32 13.70 10.67
CA ARG A 307 -7.12 13.24 9.52
C ARG A 307 -8.34 14.14 9.24
N VAL A 308 -8.97 14.68 10.29
CA VAL A 308 -10.08 15.63 10.15
C VAL A 308 -9.58 16.95 9.56
N LYS A 309 -8.46 17.47 10.08
CA LYS A 309 -7.81 18.67 9.53
C LYS A 309 -7.43 18.48 8.06
N GLU A 310 -6.81 17.34 7.72
CA GLU A 310 -6.45 17.05 6.33
C GLU A 310 -7.66 16.97 5.39
N ARG A 311 -8.82 16.46 5.87
CA ARG A 311 -10.06 16.46 5.09
C ARG A 311 -10.57 17.88 4.85
N ARG A 312 -10.60 18.71 5.89
CA ARG A 312 -11.01 20.11 5.79
C ARG A 312 -10.12 20.90 4.81
N ASP A 313 -8.80 20.77 4.93
CA ASP A 313 -7.86 21.43 4.01
C ASP A 313 -8.06 20.98 2.56
N ARG A 314 -8.45 19.71 2.32
CA ARG A 314 -8.76 19.22 0.96
C ARG A 314 -10.06 19.80 0.42
N GLU A 315 -11.10 19.89 1.25
CA GLU A 315 -12.39 20.51 0.88
C GLU A 315 -12.21 21.99 0.57
N GLU A 316 -11.43 22.72 1.37
CA GLU A 316 -11.11 24.13 1.15
C GLU A 316 -10.40 24.34 -0.20
N ARG A 317 -9.43 23.49 -0.55
CA ARG A 317 -8.75 23.56 -1.88
C ARG A 317 -9.69 23.25 -3.04
N LEU A 318 -10.62 22.31 -2.87
CA LEU A 318 -11.60 22.00 -3.91
C LEU A 318 -12.56 23.18 -4.12
N HIS A 319 -13.03 23.76 -3.03
CA HIS A 319 -13.88 24.95 -3.04
C HIS A 319 -13.17 26.16 -3.68
N GLU A 320 -11.88 26.35 -3.39
CA GLU A 320 -11.08 27.40 -4.03
C GLU A 320 -10.89 27.15 -5.54
N LYS A 321 -10.62 25.91 -5.95
CA LYS A 321 -10.54 25.53 -7.38
C LYS A 321 -11.87 25.78 -8.10
N GLU A 322 -13.00 25.46 -7.48
CA GLU A 322 -14.33 25.70 -8.03
C GLU A 322 -14.63 27.20 -8.19
N LEU A 323 -14.37 28.00 -7.15
CA LEU A 323 -14.47 29.45 -7.22
C LEU A 323 -13.61 30.05 -8.34
N ARG A 324 -12.38 29.53 -8.51
CA ARG A 324 -11.49 29.96 -9.58
C ARG A 324 -12.06 29.61 -10.96
N GLN A 325 -12.56 28.39 -11.15
CA GLN A 325 -13.20 27.99 -12.41
C GLN A 325 -14.43 28.84 -12.71
N GLN A 326 -15.25 29.17 -11.72
CA GLN A 326 -16.39 30.07 -11.89
C GLN A 326 -15.94 31.48 -12.31
N ARG A 327 -14.88 32.02 -11.70
CA ARG A 327 -14.29 33.31 -12.10
C ARG A 327 -13.76 33.26 -13.54
N GLU A 328 -12.97 32.25 -13.88
CA GLU A 328 -12.41 32.09 -15.23
C GLU A 328 -13.50 31.89 -16.28
N HIS A 329 -14.53 31.10 -15.98
CA HIS A 329 -15.70 30.92 -16.84
C HIS A 329 -16.43 32.24 -17.06
N ARG A 330 -16.62 33.03 -15.99
CA ARG A 330 -17.25 34.34 -16.09
C ARG A 330 -16.43 35.35 -16.89
N GLU A 331 -15.12 35.41 -16.66
CA GLU A 331 -14.21 36.26 -17.43
C GLU A 331 -14.26 35.90 -18.92
N LEU A 332 -14.33 34.60 -19.24
CA LEU A 332 -14.51 34.12 -20.60
C LEU A 332 -15.85 34.59 -21.20
N MET A 333 -16.94 34.51 -20.44
CA MET A 333 -18.26 34.98 -20.88
C MET A 333 -18.28 36.49 -21.12
N LEU A 334 -17.63 37.27 -20.25
CA LEU A 334 -17.45 38.71 -20.43
C LEU A 334 -16.64 39.02 -21.69
N ALA A 335 -15.53 38.30 -21.93
CA ALA A 335 -14.71 38.47 -23.12
C ALA A 335 -15.46 38.08 -24.41
N MET A 336 -16.29 37.06 -24.39
CA MET A 336 -17.15 36.72 -25.52
C MET A 336 -18.24 37.79 -25.75
N GLY A 337 -18.82 38.33 -24.68
CA GLY A 337 -19.78 39.42 -24.75
C GLY A 337 -19.20 40.67 -25.41
N THR A 338 -17.98 41.07 -25.03
CA THR A 338 -17.30 42.22 -25.66
C THR A 338 -16.95 41.97 -27.13
N LEU A 339 -16.61 40.74 -27.50
CA LEU A 339 -16.21 40.40 -28.87
C LEU A 339 -17.41 40.27 -29.83
N LEU A 340 -18.57 39.83 -29.33
CA LEU A 340 -19.78 39.63 -30.13
C LEU A 340 -20.73 40.83 -30.12
N GLY A 341 -20.60 41.74 -29.15
CA GLY A 341 -21.46 42.92 -29.00
C GLY A 341 -22.94 42.54 -28.95
N ASP A 342 -23.76 43.18 -29.78
CA ASP A 342 -25.22 42.97 -29.82
C ASP A 342 -25.63 41.55 -30.25
N ARG A 343 -24.73 40.79 -30.89
CA ARG A 343 -25.00 39.40 -31.29
C ARG A 343 -24.75 38.39 -30.17
N PHE A 344 -24.37 38.83 -28.98
CA PHE A 344 -24.19 37.92 -27.85
C PHE A 344 -25.55 37.34 -27.42
N PRO A 345 -25.70 36.00 -27.35
CA PRO A 345 -26.99 35.35 -27.07
C PRO A 345 -27.62 35.85 -25.78
N ASP A 346 -28.88 36.27 -25.84
CA ASP A 346 -29.62 36.76 -24.67
C ASP A 346 -29.71 35.71 -23.56
N SER A 347 -29.80 34.42 -23.93
CA SER A 347 -29.81 33.29 -22.99
C SER A 347 -28.56 33.20 -22.12
N LEU A 348 -27.45 33.81 -22.55
CA LEU A 348 -26.17 33.82 -21.83
C LEU A 348 -25.91 35.11 -21.07
N ARG A 349 -26.73 36.15 -21.26
CA ARG A 349 -26.57 37.45 -20.58
C ARG A 349 -26.82 37.38 -19.08
N HIS A 350 -27.59 36.39 -18.61
CA HIS A 350 -27.83 36.17 -17.19
C HIS A 350 -26.55 35.89 -16.40
N TYR A 351 -25.53 35.29 -17.02
CA TYR A 351 -24.22 35.04 -16.39
C TYR A 351 -23.38 36.32 -16.22
N LEU A 352 -23.69 37.38 -16.95
CA LEU A 352 -23.01 38.67 -16.85
C LEU A 352 -23.60 39.53 -15.72
N ASN A 353 -24.92 39.46 -15.53
CA ASN A 353 -25.66 40.31 -14.58
C ASN A 353 -25.85 39.68 -13.18
N GLY A 354 -25.37 38.45 -12.94
CA GLY A 354 -25.62 37.69 -11.71
C GLY A 354 -24.94 38.23 -10.44
N GLU A 355 -24.05 39.21 -10.52
CA GLU A 355 -23.31 39.70 -9.33
C GLU A 355 -24.15 40.46 -8.31
N ASP A 356 -25.19 41.17 -8.76
CA ASP A 356 -25.91 42.06 -7.84
C ASP A 356 -26.92 41.33 -6.94
N GLN A 357 -27.40 40.14 -7.34
CA GLN A 357 -28.40 39.43 -6.55
C GLN A 357 -27.83 38.45 -5.51
N HIS A 358 -26.68 37.82 -5.75
CA HIS A 358 -26.15 36.84 -4.80
C HIS A 358 -25.36 37.44 -3.63
N GLN A 359 -24.74 38.62 -3.79
CA GLN A 359 -24.07 39.29 -2.67
C GLN A 359 -25.04 39.89 -1.63
N GLN A 360 -26.28 40.23 -2.03
CA GLN A 360 -27.29 40.73 -1.09
C GLN A 360 -27.92 39.62 -0.23
N SER A 361 -27.97 38.38 -0.72
CA SER A 361 -28.54 37.24 0.03
C SER A 361 -27.57 36.65 1.06
N THR A 362 -26.25 36.75 0.88
CA THR A 362 -25.28 36.21 1.85
C THR A 362 -24.87 37.20 2.93
N ALA A 363 -25.08 38.50 2.73
CA ALA A 363 -24.82 39.52 3.74
C ALA A 363 -25.90 39.60 4.85
N SER A 364 -27.06 38.94 4.68
CA SER A 364 -28.17 38.96 5.63
C SER A 364 -28.27 37.73 6.54
N ILE A 365 -27.36 36.73 6.41
CA ILE A 365 -27.36 35.49 7.23
C ILE A 365 -26.06 35.35 8.03
N SER A 366 -25.61 36.42 8.71
CA SER A 366 -24.36 36.37 9.48
C SER A 366 -24.32 37.36 10.64
N VAL A 367 -25.17 37.18 11.65
CA VAL A 367 -24.81 37.35 13.09
C VAL A 367 -25.74 36.47 13.95
N SER A 368 -25.40 35.19 14.12
CA SER A 368 -25.74 34.49 15.36
C SER A 368 -24.57 33.63 15.77
N ALA A 369 -23.96 34.04 16.88
CA ALA A 369 -22.82 33.44 17.52
C ALA A 369 -23.10 31.95 17.88
N PRO A 370 -22.06 31.11 17.96
CA PRO A 370 -22.22 29.74 18.41
C PRO A 370 -22.57 29.72 19.92
N PRO A 371 -23.57 28.94 20.37
CA PRO A 371 -23.84 28.81 21.79
C PRO A 371 -22.73 27.97 22.43
N THR A 372 -22.15 28.53 23.47
CA THR A 372 -21.21 27.87 24.38
C THR A 372 -21.86 26.66 25.05
N ASP A 373 -21.09 25.58 25.13
CA ASP A 373 -21.36 24.36 25.88
C ASP A 373 -21.89 24.68 27.29
N ARG A 374 -23.11 24.24 27.56
CA ARG A 374 -23.68 24.17 28.90
C ARG A 374 -23.85 22.72 29.29
N VAL A 375 -23.03 22.32 30.25
CA VAL A 375 -23.10 21.07 31.02
C VAL A 375 -24.54 20.84 31.49
N VAL A 376 -25.13 19.70 31.11
CA VAL A 376 -26.39 19.21 31.67
C VAL A 376 -26.18 17.81 32.23
N VAL A 377 -26.39 17.74 33.55
CA VAL A 377 -26.45 16.56 34.44
C VAL A 377 -27.67 15.70 34.07
N PRO A 378 -27.62 14.36 34.23
CA PRO A 378 -28.74 13.49 33.85
C PRO A 378 -29.81 13.49 34.95
N THR A 379 -31.07 13.63 34.56
CA THR A 379 -32.22 13.34 35.43
C THR A 379 -33.13 12.30 34.78
N GLN A 380 -33.55 11.39 35.64
CA GLN A 380 -34.39 10.22 35.46
C GLN A 380 -35.84 10.48 35.02
N ASP A 381 -36.38 9.44 34.41
CA ASP A 381 -37.75 8.90 34.48
C ASP A 381 -38.90 9.46 33.60
N LYS A 382 -39.55 8.47 32.95
CA LYS A 382 -41.01 8.19 32.86
C LYS A 382 -41.58 8.05 31.44
N ASN A 383 -41.86 6.78 31.11
CA ASN A 383 -43.12 6.25 30.56
C ASN A 383 -44.11 7.23 29.91
N ALA A 384 -44.47 6.94 28.65
CA ALA A 384 -45.87 6.79 28.28
C ALA A 384 -46.00 5.98 26.97
N GLU A 385 -46.73 4.87 27.08
CA GLU A 385 -47.34 4.13 25.99
C GLU A 385 -48.28 5.01 25.16
N SER A 386 -48.45 4.73 23.87
CA SER A 386 -49.74 4.86 23.18
C SER A 386 -49.72 4.21 21.79
N SER A 387 -50.51 3.16 21.69
CA SER A 387 -50.88 2.37 20.50
C SER A 387 -52.00 3.05 19.69
N SER A 388 -52.03 2.85 18.36
CA SER A 388 -53.23 2.69 17.49
C SER A 388 -52.79 2.71 16.00
N SER A 389 -52.88 1.61 15.22
CA SER A 389 -54.05 1.10 14.44
C SER A 389 -54.62 2.14 13.45
N SER A 390 -55.08 1.89 12.23
CA SER A 390 -55.25 0.76 11.29
C SER A 390 -56.11 1.33 10.15
N THR A 391 -55.84 1.06 8.86
CA THR A 391 -56.82 0.97 7.72
C THR A 391 -56.06 0.83 6.38
N GLN A 392 -56.10 -0.34 5.73
CA GLN A 392 -57.02 -0.79 4.65
C GLN A 392 -56.82 -0.16 3.25
N SER A 393 -56.35 -1.01 2.33
CA SER A 393 -56.34 -0.97 0.84
C SER A 393 -57.78 -1.02 0.24
N PRO A 394 -58.07 -1.01 -1.11
CA PRO A 394 -57.27 -1.58 -2.22
C PRO A 394 -57.40 -1.02 -3.67
N ALA A 395 -56.68 -1.69 -4.59
CA ALA A 395 -56.89 -1.84 -6.05
C ALA A 395 -56.28 -0.72 -6.94
N GLN A 396 -55.67 -0.92 -8.13
CA GLN A 396 -55.64 -2.00 -9.13
C GLN A 396 -54.28 -2.04 -9.88
N LYS A 397 -53.98 -3.23 -10.44
CA LYS A 397 -52.94 -3.63 -11.43
C LYS A 397 -53.39 -3.31 -12.89
N PRO A 398 -52.67 -3.63 -14.00
CA PRO A 398 -51.26 -3.99 -14.28
C PRO A 398 -50.74 -3.34 -15.62
N PRO A 399 -49.85 -3.96 -16.45
CA PRO A 399 -48.52 -4.55 -16.25
C PRO A 399 -47.44 -3.86 -17.13
N LEU A 400 -46.15 -4.19 -16.96
CA LEU A 400 -45.29 -4.60 -18.08
C LEU A 400 -44.01 -5.29 -17.58
N SER A 401 -43.71 -6.38 -18.26
CA SER A 401 -42.67 -7.39 -18.17
C SER A 401 -41.23 -6.91 -17.92
N SER A 402 -40.49 -7.67 -17.10
CA SER A 402 -39.06 -7.91 -17.36
C SER A 402 -38.54 -9.20 -16.72
N THR A 403 -37.65 -9.78 -17.51
CA THR A 403 -37.10 -11.13 -17.53
C THR A 403 -36.24 -11.49 -16.33
N THR A 404 -36.45 -12.71 -15.85
CA THR A 404 -35.65 -13.48 -14.92
C THR A 404 -34.30 -13.88 -15.51
N THR A 405 -33.21 -13.63 -14.77
CA THR A 405 -32.12 -14.62 -14.63
C THR A 405 -31.30 -14.35 -13.36
N ASN A 406 -31.41 -15.31 -12.44
CA ASN A 406 -30.49 -15.65 -11.36
C ASN A 406 -29.01 -15.59 -11.80
N ARG A 407 -28.07 -15.28 -10.88
CA ARG A 407 -27.42 -16.28 -9.98
C ARG A 407 -26.02 -15.83 -9.52
N ARG A 408 -25.77 -16.05 -8.22
CA ARG A 408 -24.50 -16.44 -7.55
C ARG A 408 -23.49 -15.36 -7.14
N ASP A 409 -23.53 -15.13 -5.83
CA ASP A 409 -22.44 -14.83 -4.93
C ASP A 409 -21.19 -15.69 -5.19
N THR A 410 -20.02 -15.06 -5.12
CA THR A 410 -18.72 -15.74 -5.01
C THR A 410 -17.93 -15.05 -3.91
N GLU A 411 -17.74 -15.77 -2.80
CA GLU A 411 -16.88 -15.42 -1.69
C GLU A 411 -15.41 -15.61 -2.12
N GLU A 412 -14.58 -14.58 -1.93
CA GLU A 412 -13.12 -14.69 -2.08
C GLU A 412 -12.48 -14.84 -0.69
N ASP A 413 -11.97 -16.04 -0.43
CA ASP A 413 -11.10 -16.33 0.71
C ASP A 413 -9.63 -16.18 0.29
N ALA A 414 -8.92 -15.37 1.07
CA ALA A 414 -7.49 -15.17 0.98
C ALA A 414 -6.74 -16.37 1.59
N SER A 415 -5.42 -16.43 1.39
CA SER A 415 -4.55 -17.34 2.14
C SER A 415 -3.19 -16.70 2.32
N ALA A 416 -2.75 -16.72 3.57
CA ALA A 416 -1.55 -16.09 4.12
C ALA A 416 -0.22 -16.68 3.58
N GLU A 417 0.74 -15.81 3.30
CA GLU A 417 2.15 -16.14 3.07
C GLU A 417 2.91 -15.90 4.39
N GLY A 418 3.39 -16.97 5.04
CA GLY A 418 4.30 -16.90 6.18
C GLY A 418 5.74 -16.65 5.74
N ASP A 419 6.31 -15.55 6.23
CA ASP A 419 7.67 -15.09 5.94
C ASP A 419 8.72 -15.87 6.76
N CYS A 420 9.76 -16.34 6.06
CA CYS A 420 10.84 -17.15 6.64
C CYS A 420 12.10 -16.28 6.78
N VAL A 421 12.37 -15.83 8.01
CA VAL A 421 13.57 -15.08 8.37
C VAL A 421 14.81 -15.93 8.11
N LYS A 422 15.70 -15.44 7.25
CA LYS A 422 16.99 -16.05 6.91
C LYS A 422 18.12 -15.17 7.45
N THR A 423 18.83 -15.67 8.46
CA THR A 423 20.06 -15.09 8.97
C THR A 423 21.16 -15.14 7.91
N ARG A 424 21.80 -13.99 7.68
CA ARG A 424 22.89 -13.78 6.72
C ARG A 424 24.21 -13.83 7.50
N GLY A 425 24.99 -14.90 7.29
CA GLY A 425 26.38 -14.96 7.75
C GLY A 425 27.29 -14.21 6.78
N GLU A 426 28.06 -13.27 7.32
CA GLU A 426 29.14 -12.56 6.63
C GLU A 426 30.31 -13.51 6.33
N GLN A 427 30.74 -13.56 5.07
CA GLN A 427 32.09 -14.00 4.69
C GLN A 427 32.84 -12.78 4.17
N GLN A 428 33.82 -12.32 4.93
CA GLN A 428 34.84 -11.38 4.47
C GLN A 428 35.79 -12.11 3.51
N ALA A 429 35.84 -11.65 2.26
CA ALA A 429 36.90 -11.98 1.32
C ALA A 429 37.93 -10.83 1.33
N GLY A 430 39.16 -11.14 1.73
CA GLY A 430 40.30 -10.23 1.65
C GLY A 430 40.70 -10.00 0.19
N ILE A 431 40.59 -8.75 -0.25
CA ILE A 431 41.09 -8.29 -1.54
C ILE A 431 42.58 -7.96 -1.36
N ARG A 432 43.44 -8.78 -1.98
CA ARG A 432 44.88 -8.55 -2.12
C ARG A 432 45.09 -7.68 -3.35
N VAL A 433 45.47 -6.42 -3.16
CA VAL A 433 45.88 -5.52 -4.26
C VAL A 433 47.35 -5.79 -4.56
N HIS A 434 47.63 -6.16 -5.81
CA HIS A 434 49.00 -6.20 -6.33
C HIS A 434 49.38 -4.80 -6.80
N ASP A 435 50.39 -4.22 -6.16
CA ASP A 435 51.11 -3.03 -6.63
C ASP A 435 51.98 -3.41 -7.84
N ALA A 436 51.78 -2.72 -8.96
CA ALA A 436 52.62 -2.80 -10.14
C ALA A 436 52.89 -1.38 -10.65
N THR A 437 53.95 -0.75 -10.13
CA THR A 437 54.52 0.48 -10.69
C THR A 437 55.99 0.60 -10.31
N SER A 438 56.89 0.28 -11.25
CA SER A 438 58.09 1.08 -11.55
C SER A 438 58.97 0.35 -12.56
N ALA A 439 58.86 0.79 -13.82
CA ALA A 439 59.91 0.67 -14.81
C ALA A 439 60.06 2.04 -15.48
N MET A 440 61.11 2.76 -15.10
CA MET A 440 61.75 3.77 -15.92
C MET A 440 63.25 3.52 -15.83
N LEU A 441 63.78 2.92 -16.89
CA LEU A 441 65.12 3.13 -17.46
C LEU A 441 65.05 2.74 -18.94
#